data_AF-A0A3P6SD04-F1
#
_entry.id   AF-A0A3P6SD04-F1
#
_cell.length_a   1.000
_cell.length_b   1.000
_cell.length_c   1.000
_cell.angle_alpha   90.00
_cell.angle_beta   90.00
_cell.angle_gamma   90.00
#
_symmetry.space_group_name_H-M   'P 1'
#
loop_
_entity.id
_entity.type
_entity.pdbx_description
1 polymer ?
#
loop_
_entity_poly.entity_id
_entity_poly.type
_entity_poly.pdbx_seq_one_letter_code
_entity_poly.pdbx_strand_id
1 'polypeptide(L)'
;MLEKSLIDHRSNLVVSKLAIHLRDRYRECLSHIENSNLCDYVSSQKYKQWSRTCAIKSEMYGAIAMIHLGCQADDDKKMGARYGYYKIANDHLTAILKLAEKEDRDAMRASIAFLSDVVGIKLNNAKKENEFIYHDRIPGPDELCKDLEGLCKVRPLSFDPLDPSVGGEDLFGGLLPSGVVKAVSEYEEEKARLKREVLARTNARDDELE
;
A
#
# COMPACT_ATOMS: atom_id res chain seq x y z
N MET A 1 -1.10 -1.55 10.89
CA MET A 1 -2.28 -0.69 11.14
C MET A 1 -3.52 -1.50 11.49
N LEU A 2 -3.93 -2.50 10.69
CA LEU A 2 -5.06 -3.35 11.02
C LEU A 2 -4.83 -4.15 12.32
N GLU A 3 -3.70 -4.87 12.43
CA GLU A 3 -3.34 -5.63 13.64
C GLU A 3 -3.33 -4.75 14.90
N LYS A 4 -2.71 -3.57 14.80
CA LYS A 4 -2.78 -2.56 15.87
C LYS A 4 -4.21 -2.17 16.21
N SER A 5 -5.08 -2.00 15.22
CA SER A 5 -6.49 -1.65 15.45
C SER A 5 -7.27 -2.77 16.14
N LEU A 6 -6.91 -4.03 15.88
CA LEU A 6 -7.45 -5.20 16.58
C LEU A 6 -6.99 -5.24 18.05
N ILE A 7 -5.70 -4.99 18.30
CA ILE A 7 -5.12 -4.93 19.64
C ILE A 7 -5.69 -3.74 20.44
N ASP A 8 -5.83 -2.59 19.79
CA ASP A 8 -6.38 -1.35 20.39
C ASP A 8 -7.92 -1.40 20.53
N HIS A 9 -8.57 -2.52 20.20
CA HIS A 9 -10.03 -2.71 20.24
C HIS A 9 -10.83 -1.56 19.58
N ARG A 10 -10.37 -1.13 18.39
CA ARG A 10 -11.09 -0.11 17.60
C ARG A 10 -12.46 -0.64 17.17
N SER A 11 -13.36 0.29 16.82
CA SER A 11 -14.72 -0.06 16.41
C SER A 11 -14.76 -1.01 15.21
N ASN A 12 -15.76 -1.89 15.20
CA ASN A 12 -16.01 -2.87 14.16
C ASN A 12 -16.01 -2.25 12.74
N LEU A 13 -16.62 -1.08 12.60
CA LEU A 13 -16.63 -0.35 11.33
C LEU A 13 -15.24 0.13 10.89
N VAL A 14 -14.40 0.61 11.81
CA VAL A 14 -13.03 1.04 11.45
C VAL A 14 -12.19 -0.16 11.02
N VAL A 15 -12.25 -1.25 11.78
CA VAL A 15 -11.50 -2.47 11.49
C VAL A 15 -11.91 -3.06 10.15
N SER A 16 -13.21 -3.14 9.87
CA SER A 16 -13.71 -3.65 8.58
C SER A 16 -13.26 -2.80 7.40
N LYS A 17 -13.34 -1.46 7.48
CA LYS A 17 -12.85 -0.58 6.40
C LYS A 17 -11.35 -0.71 6.15
N LEU A 18 -10.54 -0.85 7.20
CA LEU A 18 -9.10 -1.11 7.05
C LEU A 18 -8.83 -2.47 6.39
N ALA A 19 -9.59 -3.51 6.77
CA ALA A 19 -9.48 -4.84 6.20
C ALA A 19 -9.92 -4.88 4.72
N ILE A 20 -11.00 -4.19 4.35
CA ILE A 20 -11.44 -4.03 2.94
C ILE A 20 -10.31 -3.42 2.12
N HIS A 21 -9.69 -2.34 2.61
CA HIS A 21 -8.58 -1.72 1.90
C HIS A 21 -7.41 -2.69 1.68
N LEU A 22 -7.03 -3.47 2.71
CA LEU A 22 -5.97 -4.47 2.58
C LEU A 22 -6.32 -5.61 1.61
N ARG A 23 -7.57 -6.11 1.64
CA ARG A 23 -8.07 -7.08 0.66
C ARG A 23 -7.85 -6.56 -0.77
N ASP A 24 -8.31 -5.34 -1.03
CA ASP A 24 -8.26 -4.75 -2.37
C ASP A 24 -6.82 -4.51 -2.84
N ARG A 25 -5.94 -4.04 -1.94
CA ARG A 25 -4.51 -3.89 -2.24
C ARG A 25 -3.82 -5.23 -2.52
N TYR A 26 -4.06 -6.26 -1.73
CA TYR A 26 -3.47 -7.58 -1.99
C TYR A 26 -3.99 -8.23 -3.27
N ARG A 27 -5.27 -7.99 -3.61
CA ARG A 27 -5.87 -8.43 -4.87
C ARG A 27 -5.25 -7.71 -6.08
N GLU A 28 -5.03 -6.40 -5.98
CA GLU A 28 -4.35 -5.62 -7.00
C GLU A 28 -2.88 -6.06 -7.15
N CYS A 29 -2.17 -6.30 -6.05
CA CYS A 29 -0.81 -6.87 -6.09
C CYS A 29 -0.79 -8.24 -6.77
N LEU A 30 -1.74 -9.12 -6.47
CA LEU A 30 -1.86 -10.41 -7.14
C LEU A 30 -2.04 -10.22 -8.65
N SER A 31 -2.96 -9.34 -9.06
CA SER A 31 -3.20 -9.02 -10.46
C SER A 31 -1.94 -8.49 -11.16
N HIS A 32 -1.18 -7.62 -10.50
CA HIS A 32 0.09 -7.12 -11.05
C HIS A 32 1.14 -8.22 -11.19
N ILE A 33 1.24 -9.14 -10.21
CA ILE A 33 2.17 -10.27 -10.29
C ILE A 33 1.79 -11.15 -11.49
N GLU A 34 0.51 -11.52 -11.62
CA GLU A 34 0.02 -12.43 -12.66
C GLU A 34 0.08 -11.85 -14.08
N ASN A 35 -0.04 -10.52 -14.21
CA ASN A 35 0.01 -9.83 -15.51
C ASN A 35 1.40 -9.26 -15.85
N SER A 36 2.42 -9.58 -15.07
CA SER A 36 3.79 -9.11 -15.30
C SER A 36 4.72 -10.23 -15.77
N ASN A 37 5.83 -9.85 -16.38
CA ASN A 37 6.91 -10.79 -16.74
C ASN A 37 7.79 -11.13 -15.51
N LEU A 38 7.31 -10.93 -14.28
CA LEU A 38 8.11 -11.13 -13.07
C LEU A 38 8.61 -12.58 -12.95
N CYS A 39 7.86 -13.55 -13.48
CA CYS A 39 8.27 -14.95 -13.54
C CYS A 39 9.58 -15.19 -14.30
N ASP A 40 9.98 -14.27 -15.19
CA ASP A 40 11.21 -14.38 -15.98
C ASP A 40 12.43 -13.87 -15.19
N TYR A 41 12.20 -13.04 -14.17
CA TYR A 41 13.26 -12.39 -13.38
C TYR A 41 13.45 -13.00 -11.99
N VAL A 42 12.50 -13.80 -11.49
CA VAL A 42 12.59 -14.46 -10.17
C VAL A 42 12.38 -15.96 -10.28
N SER A 43 12.89 -16.72 -9.30
CA SER A 43 12.71 -18.17 -9.31
C SER A 43 11.22 -18.55 -9.27
N SER A 44 10.87 -19.65 -9.97
CA SER A 44 9.50 -20.16 -10.01
C SER A 44 8.92 -20.40 -8.61
N GLN A 45 9.75 -20.82 -7.66
CA GLN A 45 9.36 -21.00 -6.27
C GLN A 45 8.95 -19.69 -5.60
N LYS A 46 9.76 -18.62 -5.72
CA LYS A 46 9.46 -17.30 -5.15
C LYS A 46 8.21 -16.70 -5.79
N TYR A 47 8.11 -16.76 -7.12
CA TYR A 47 6.93 -16.29 -7.85
C TYR A 47 5.64 -16.93 -7.32
N LYS A 48 5.59 -18.27 -7.29
CA LYS A 48 4.43 -19.02 -6.78
C LYS A 48 4.12 -18.70 -5.32
N GLN A 49 5.15 -18.53 -4.49
CA GLN A 49 4.99 -18.18 -3.08
C GLN A 49 4.40 -16.77 -2.91
N TRP A 50 4.84 -15.79 -3.69
CA TRP A 50 4.31 -14.42 -3.64
C TRP A 50 2.87 -14.35 -4.13
N SER A 51 2.54 -14.97 -5.26
CA SER A 51 1.16 -15.07 -5.76
C SER A 51 0.26 -15.71 -4.72
N ARG A 52 0.65 -16.86 -4.16
CA ARG A 52 -0.13 -17.54 -3.11
C ARG A 52 -0.30 -16.67 -1.86
N THR A 53 0.76 -15.99 -1.42
CA THR A 53 0.69 -15.10 -0.26
C THR A 53 -0.31 -13.98 -0.50
N CYS A 54 -0.30 -13.35 -1.68
CA CYS A 54 -1.25 -12.28 -2.01
C CYS A 54 -2.68 -12.81 -2.10
N ALA A 55 -2.89 -13.96 -2.73
CA ALA A 55 -4.20 -14.60 -2.82
C ALA A 55 -4.77 -14.94 -1.44
N ILE A 56 -4.00 -15.65 -0.59
CA ILE A 56 -4.44 -16.01 0.77
C ILE A 56 -4.71 -14.74 1.59
N LYS A 57 -3.81 -13.77 1.57
CA LYS A 57 -3.98 -12.53 2.36
C LYS A 57 -5.18 -11.70 1.89
N SER A 58 -5.42 -11.60 0.59
CA SER A 58 -6.63 -10.96 0.05
C SER A 58 -7.89 -11.56 0.67
N GLU A 59 -8.03 -12.89 0.57
CA GLU A 59 -9.21 -13.60 1.10
C GLU A 59 -9.28 -13.53 2.63
N MET A 60 -8.15 -13.60 3.35
CA MET A 60 -8.11 -13.44 4.80
C MET A 60 -8.64 -12.08 5.25
N TYR A 61 -8.19 -11.00 4.61
CA TYR A 61 -8.68 -9.66 4.95
C TYR A 61 -10.14 -9.47 4.53
N GLY A 62 -10.60 -10.13 3.47
CA GLY A 62 -12.03 -10.24 3.13
C GLY A 62 -12.84 -10.88 4.25
N ALA A 63 -12.41 -12.04 4.75
CA ALA A 63 -13.07 -12.71 5.88
C ALA A 63 -13.07 -11.85 7.15
N ILE A 64 -11.94 -11.23 7.50
CA ILE A 64 -11.84 -10.33 8.67
C ILE A 64 -12.81 -9.16 8.52
N ALA A 65 -12.88 -8.53 7.34
CA ALA A 65 -13.83 -7.44 7.10
C ALA A 65 -15.27 -7.88 7.35
N MET A 66 -15.67 -9.03 6.81
CA MET A 66 -17.02 -9.57 6.96
C MET A 66 -17.31 -9.95 8.42
N ILE A 67 -16.35 -10.50 9.16
CA ILE A 67 -16.51 -10.80 10.59
C ILE A 67 -16.84 -9.52 11.36
N HIS A 68 -16.10 -8.44 11.13
CA HIS A 68 -16.35 -7.19 11.85
C HIS A 68 -17.64 -6.50 11.41
N LEU A 69 -18.06 -6.60 10.14
CA LEU A 69 -19.39 -6.14 9.72
C LEU A 69 -20.51 -6.97 10.34
N GLY A 70 -20.29 -8.28 10.51
CA GLY A 70 -21.19 -9.16 11.26
C GLY A 70 -21.30 -8.75 12.73
N CYS A 71 -20.18 -8.43 13.38
CA CYS A 71 -20.18 -7.88 14.75
C CYS A 71 -20.92 -6.53 14.82
N GLN A 72 -20.71 -5.63 13.85
CA GLN A 72 -21.45 -4.36 13.80
C GLN A 72 -22.95 -4.58 13.62
N ALA A 73 -23.35 -5.54 12.78
CA ALA A 73 -24.76 -5.90 12.61
C ALA A 73 -25.36 -6.50 13.88
N ASP A 74 -24.57 -7.23 14.68
CA ASP A 74 -24.95 -7.71 16.01
C ASP A 74 -25.22 -6.55 16.97
N ASP A 75 -24.30 -5.57 17.03
CA ASP A 75 -24.44 -4.34 17.83
C ASP A 75 -25.73 -3.57 17.44
N ASP A 76 -26.03 -3.51 16.14
CA ASP A 76 -27.22 -2.89 15.56
C ASP A 76 -28.50 -3.75 15.67
N LYS A 77 -28.40 -4.98 16.20
CA LYS A 77 -29.48 -5.98 16.29
C LYS A 77 -30.08 -6.43 14.95
N LYS A 78 -29.32 -6.35 13.86
CA LYS A 78 -29.69 -6.80 12.50
C LYS A 78 -29.24 -8.26 12.32
N MET A 79 -29.98 -9.20 12.90
CA MET A 79 -29.54 -10.60 13.06
C MET A 79 -29.47 -11.36 11.73
N GLY A 80 -30.35 -11.05 10.78
CA GLY A 80 -30.30 -11.61 9.43
C GLY A 80 -29.06 -11.14 8.66
N ALA A 81 -28.71 -9.86 8.79
CA ALA A 81 -27.50 -9.30 8.19
C ALA A 81 -26.23 -9.84 8.85
N ARG A 82 -26.21 -9.98 10.19
CA ARG A 82 -25.12 -10.62 10.95
C ARG A 82 -24.81 -12.01 10.40
N TYR A 83 -25.83 -12.85 10.25
CA TYR A 83 -25.66 -14.18 9.68
C TYR A 83 -25.20 -14.12 8.22
N GLY A 84 -25.78 -13.22 7.42
CA GLY A 84 -25.37 -12.99 6.02
C GLY A 84 -23.88 -12.65 5.87
N TYR A 85 -23.35 -11.73 6.67
CA TYR A 85 -21.92 -11.38 6.65
C TYR A 85 -21.03 -12.58 7.03
N TYR A 86 -21.40 -13.36 8.04
CA TYR A 86 -20.62 -14.54 8.40
C TYR A 86 -20.64 -15.63 7.32
N LYS A 87 -21.72 -15.74 6.52
CA LYS A 87 -21.72 -16.61 5.35
C LYS A 87 -20.67 -16.17 4.32
N ILE A 88 -20.61 -14.87 4.02
CA ILE A 88 -19.61 -14.33 3.09
C ILE A 88 -18.19 -14.53 3.65
N ALA A 89 -17.99 -14.38 4.97
CA ALA A 89 -16.72 -14.69 5.62
C ALA A 89 -16.30 -16.17 5.42
N ASN A 90 -17.28 -17.08 5.46
CA ASN A 90 -17.04 -18.50 5.21
C ASN A 90 -16.75 -18.82 3.74
N ASP A 91 -17.30 -18.06 2.79
CA ASP A 91 -16.96 -18.19 1.37
C ASP A 91 -15.49 -17.81 1.13
N HIS A 92 -15.02 -16.71 1.73
CA HIS A 92 -13.60 -16.34 1.77
C HIS A 92 -12.75 -17.44 2.42
N LEU A 93 -13.16 -17.99 3.56
CA LEU A 93 -12.45 -19.09 4.22
C LEU A 93 -12.34 -20.32 3.31
N THR A 94 -13.40 -20.67 2.60
CA THR A 94 -13.41 -21.80 1.66
C THR A 94 -12.39 -21.57 0.53
N ALA A 95 -12.25 -20.34 0.03
CA ALA A 95 -11.22 -20.00 -0.95
C ALA A 95 -9.81 -20.12 -0.35
N ILE A 96 -9.60 -19.66 0.88
CA ILE A 96 -8.32 -19.78 1.60
C ILE A 96 -7.91 -21.24 1.75
N LEU A 97 -8.82 -22.12 2.17
CA LEU A 97 -8.50 -23.53 2.42
C LEU A 97 -8.00 -24.25 1.14
N LYS A 98 -8.57 -23.93 -0.03
CA LYS A 98 -8.07 -24.44 -1.33
C LYS A 98 -6.66 -23.96 -1.64
N LEU A 99 -6.35 -22.70 -1.32
CA LEU A 99 -5.02 -22.12 -1.53
C LEU A 99 -3.98 -22.68 -0.53
N ALA A 100 -4.43 -23.00 0.69
CA ALA A 100 -3.62 -23.46 1.81
C ALA A 100 -3.05 -24.88 1.62
N GLU A 101 -3.63 -25.70 0.75
CA GLU A 101 -3.12 -27.05 0.45
C GLU A 101 -1.64 -27.04 0.05
N LYS A 102 -1.22 -26.01 -0.69
CA LYS A 102 0.14 -25.83 -1.20
C LYS A 102 0.99 -24.86 -0.36
N GLU A 103 0.48 -24.38 0.77
CA GLU A 103 1.20 -23.49 1.67
C GLU A 103 2.08 -24.31 2.62
N ASP A 104 3.36 -24.03 2.75
CA ASP A 104 4.28 -24.83 3.58
C ASP A 104 4.76 -24.08 4.83
N ARG A 105 4.45 -22.78 4.97
CA ARG A 105 4.85 -21.98 6.13
C ARG A 105 3.89 -22.15 7.29
N ASP A 106 4.40 -22.65 8.41
CA ASP A 106 3.64 -22.88 9.65
C ASP A 106 2.93 -21.62 10.17
N ALA A 107 3.58 -20.46 10.10
CA ALA A 107 2.98 -19.20 10.55
C ALA A 107 1.69 -18.85 9.78
N MET A 108 1.68 -19.10 8.45
CA MET A 108 0.49 -18.87 7.63
C MET A 108 -0.59 -19.91 7.96
N ARG A 109 -0.20 -21.20 8.06
CA ARG A 109 -1.13 -22.28 8.44
C ARG A 109 -1.80 -22.04 9.79
N ALA A 110 -1.03 -21.61 10.79
CA ALA A 110 -1.54 -21.25 12.12
C ALA A 110 -2.55 -20.09 12.06
N SER A 111 -2.25 -19.06 11.26
CA SER A 111 -3.16 -17.91 11.07
C SER A 111 -4.46 -18.33 10.38
N ILE A 112 -4.40 -19.24 9.40
CA ILE A 112 -5.57 -19.78 8.71
C ILE A 112 -6.41 -20.64 9.66
N ALA A 113 -5.78 -21.49 10.48
CA ALA A 113 -6.46 -22.31 11.47
C ALA A 113 -7.23 -21.44 12.48
N PHE A 114 -6.58 -20.41 13.03
CA PHE A 114 -7.23 -19.46 13.93
C PHE A 114 -8.43 -18.75 13.28
N LEU A 115 -8.27 -18.28 12.04
CA LEU A 115 -9.37 -17.66 11.30
C LEU A 115 -10.53 -18.64 11.06
N SER A 116 -10.21 -19.91 10.75
CA SER A 116 -11.19 -20.97 10.55
C SER A 116 -12.05 -21.19 11.80
N ASP A 117 -11.43 -21.28 12.97
CA ASP A 117 -12.14 -21.47 14.24
C ASP A 117 -13.07 -20.28 14.52
N VAL A 118 -12.58 -19.05 14.35
CA VAL A 118 -13.36 -17.83 14.59
C VAL A 118 -14.58 -17.76 13.66
N VAL A 119 -14.40 -18.01 12.35
CA VAL A 119 -15.49 -18.01 11.37
C VAL A 119 -16.50 -19.10 11.69
N GLY A 120 -16.03 -20.33 11.95
CA GLY A 120 -16.89 -21.47 12.23
C GLY A 120 -17.77 -21.25 13.45
N ILE A 121 -17.20 -20.77 14.56
CA ILE A 121 -17.94 -20.48 15.79
C ILE A 121 -18.99 -19.38 15.54
N LYS A 122 -18.59 -18.25 14.94
CA LYS A 122 -19.49 -17.11 14.71
C LYS A 122 -20.63 -17.46 13.77
N LEU A 123 -20.34 -18.16 12.67
CA LEU A 123 -21.33 -18.58 11.68
C LEU A 123 -22.37 -19.52 12.30
N ASN A 124 -21.92 -20.56 13.01
CA ASN A 124 -22.81 -21.55 13.61
C ASN A 124 -23.72 -20.93 14.68
N ASN A 125 -23.18 -20.04 15.51
CA ASN A 125 -23.96 -19.34 16.53
C ASN A 125 -25.01 -18.43 15.89
N ALA A 126 -24.61 -17.57 14.94
CA ALA A 126 -25.54 -16.67 14.27
C ALA A 126 -26.62 -17.42 13.48
N LYS A 127 -26.27 -18.54 12.83
CA LYS A 127 -27.21 -19.42 12.15
C LYS A 127 -28.26 -19.94 13.13
N LYS A 128 -27.83 -20.58 14.22
CA LYS A 128 -28.71 -21.18 15.22
C LYS A 128 -29.62 -20.12 15.84
N GLU A 129 -29.06 -18.99 16.27
CA GLU A 129 -29.85 -17.93 16.88
C GLU A 129 -30.88 -17.34 15.91
N ASN A 130 -30.52 -17.12 14.64
CA ASN A 130 -31.46 -16.61 13.66
C ASN A 130 -32.54 -17.64 13.27
N GLU A 131 -32.20 -18.93 13.20
CA GLU A 131 -33.14 -20.00 12.86
C GLU A 131 -34.14 -20.32 13.98
N PHE A 132 -33.76 -20.18 15.26
CA PHE A 132 -34.60 -20.60 16.38
C PHE A 132 -35.17 -19.44 17.20
N ILE A 133 -34.54 -18.25 17.18
CA ILE A 133 -34.93 -17.11 18.01
C ILE A 133 -35.45 -15.98 17.15
N TYR A 134 -34.60 -15.41 16.30
CA TYR A 134 -34.90 -14.11 15.67
C TYR A 134 -35.75 -14.20 14.39
N HIS A 135 -35.55 -15.24 13.58
CA HIS A 135 -36.20 -15.44 12.29
C HIS A 135 -36.10 -14.23 11.35
N ASP A 136 -34.99 -13.48 11.44
CA ASP A 136 -34.80 -12.25 10.67
C ASP A 136 -34.43 -12.57 9.21
N ARG A 137 -34.86 -11.70 8.28
CA ARG A 137 -34.60 -11.87 6.83
C ARG A 137 -33.09 -11.78 6.60
N ILE A 138 -32.54 -12.77 5.90
CA ILE A 138 -31.12 -12.79 5.52
C ILE A 138 -30.96 -12.06 4.18
N PRO A 139 -30.29 -10.88 4.13
CA PRO A 139 -30.06 -10.17 2.88
C PRO A 139 -29.06 -10.91 1.98
N GLY A 140 -29.14 -10.69 0.67
CA GLY A 140 -28.21 -11.30 -0.29
C GLY A 140 -26.82 -10.63 -0.27
N PRO A 141 -25.77 -11.27 -0.81
CA PRO A 141 -24.41 -10.70 -0.84
C PRO A 141 -24.34 -9.34 -1.54
N ASP A 142 -25.07 -9.15 -2.65
CA ASP A 142 -25.09 -7.88 -3.39
C ASP A 142 -25.71 -6.75 -2.56
N GLU A 143 -26.71 -7.05 -1.74
CA GLU A 143 -27.37 -6.10 -0.83
C GLU A 143 -26.43 -5.73 0.33
N LEU A 144 -25.72 -6.71 0.90
CA LEU A 144 -24.79 -6.52 2.01
C LEU A 144 -23.51 -5.77 1.61
N CYS A 145 -23.04 -5.99 0.38
CA CYS A 145 -21.74 -5.49 -0.07
C CYS A 145 -21.81 -4.19 -0.90
N LYS A 146 -23.00 -3.64 -1.13
CA LYS A 146 -23.21 -2.52 -2.06
C LYS A 146 -22.38 -1.27 -1.77
N ASP A 147 -22.28 -0.88 -0.49
CA ASP A 147 -21.68 0.40 -0.05
C ASP A 147 -20.38 0.20 0.77
N LEU A 148 -19.66 -0.91 0.52
CA LEU A 148 -18.46 -1.25 1.26
C LEU A 148 -17.20 -0.58 0.66
N GLU A 149 -16.74 0.48 1.30
CA GLU A 149 -15.52 1.19 0.92
C GLU A 149 -14.36 0.97 1.91
N GLY A 150 -13.17 0.75 1.35
CA GLY A 150 -11.93 0.62 2.12
C GLY A 150 -11.39 1.96 2.63
N LEU A 151 -10.76 1.94 3.80
CA LEU A 151 -10.10 3.11 4.39
C LEU A 151 -8.58 2.96 4.30
N CYS A 152 -7.92 3.81 3.51
CA CYS A 152 -6.47 3.90 3.49
C CYS A 152 -5.97 4.82 4.61
N LYS A 153 -5.03 4.33 5.44
CA LYS A 153 -4.35 5.12 6.49
C LYS A 153 -2.83 5.14 6.32
N VAL A 154 -2.33 4.67 5.19
CA VAL A 154 -0.90 4.64 4.87
C VAL A 154 -0.64 5.50 3.65
N ARG A 155 0.55 6.08 3.59
CA ARG A 155 1.05 6.81 2.43
C ARG A 155 2.48 6.36 2.15
N PRO A 156 2.91 6.30 0.88
CA PRO A 156 4.32 6.21 0.57
C PRO A 156 5.07 7.35 1.27
N LEU A 157 6.20 7.04 1.90
CA LEU A 157 7.08 8.06 2.44
C LEU A 157 7.81 8.71 1.26
N SER A 158 7.87 10.04 1.28
CA SER A 158 8.71 10.79 0.34
C SER A 158 10.18 10.51 0.65
N PHE A 159 10.97 10.34 -0.39
CA PHE A 159 12.41 10.18 -0.30
C PHE A 159 13.07 11.34 -1.04
N ASP A 160 13.94 12.07 -0.37
CA ASP A 160 14.80 13.07 -0.97
C ASP A 160 16.23 12.51 -1.04
N PRO A 161 16.75 12.17 -2.24
CA PRO A 161 18.10 11.67 -2.39
C PRO A 161 19.19 12.66 -1.97
N LEU A 162 18.85 13.95 -1.87
CA LEU A 162 19.78 15.04 -1.58
C LEU A 162 19.61 15.62 -0.17
N ASP A 163 18.87 14.95 0.71
CA ASP A 163 18.65 15.40 2.10
C ASP A 163 19.99 15.51 2.85
N PRO A 164 20.45 16.73 3.19
CA PRO A 164 21.74 16.92 3.86
C PRO A 164 21.78 16.34 5.28
N SER A 165 20.61 16.13 5.92
CA SER A 165 20.54 15.50 7.24
C SER A 165 20.84 14.00 7.21
N VAL A 166 20.72 13.38 6.03
CA VAL A 166 21.01 11.95 5.80
C VAL A 166 22.32 11.76 5.03
N GLY A 167 22.48 12.50 3.93
CA GLY A 167 23.62 12.40 3.02
C GLY A 167 24.87 13.14 3.53
N GLY A 168 24.72 14.04 4.49
CA GLY A 168 25.79 14.91 4.95
C GLY A 168 26.08 16.05 3.98
N GLU A 169 27.25 16.67 4.14
CA GLU A 169 27.69 17.76 3.27
C GLU A 169 28.09 17.22 1.89
N ASP A 170 27.83 18.02 0.85
CA ASP A 170 28.20 17.67 -0.52
C ASP A 170 29.73 17.65 -0.68
N LEU A 171 30.28 16.45 -0.83
CA LEU A 171 31.71 16.22 -1.05
C LEU A 171 32.25 16.93 -2.30
N PHE A 172 31.38 17.21 -3.28
CA PHE A 172 31.73 17.88 -4.52
C PHE A 172 31.09 19.27 -4.63
N GLY A 173 30.59 19.85 -3.54
CA GLY A 173 29.95 21.17 -3.56
C GLY A 173 30.88 22.30 -4.02
N GLY A 174 32.19 22.11 -3.86
CA GLY A 174 33.22 23.03 -4.39
C GLY A 174 33.57 22.81 -5.88
N LEU A 175 33.11 21.70 -6.49
CA LEU A 175 33.38 21.39 -7.88
C LEU A 175 32.35 22.07 -8.78
N LEU A 176 32.79 23.07 -9.54
CA LEU A 176 31.93 23.73 -10.52
C LEU A 176 31.65 22.81 -11.72
N PRO A 177 30.40 22.74 -12.21
CA PRO A 177 30.08 22.04 -13.45
C PRO A 177 30.90 22.59 -14.62
N SER A 178 31.31 21.72 -15.55
CA SER A 178 32.15 22.11 -16.70
C SER A 178 31.55 23.23 -17.54
N GLY A 179 30.21 23.28 -17.65
CA GLY A 179 29.50 24.37 -18.32
C GLY A 179 29.70 25.72 -17.63
N VAL A 180 29.73 25.75 -16.29
CA VAL A 180 29.97 26.99 -15.53
C VAL A 180 31.43 27.42 -15.70
N VAL A 181 32.37 26.49 -15.60
CA VAL A 181 33.80 26.77 -15.81
C VAL A 181 34.04 27.36 -17.21
N LYS A 182 33.43 26.77 -18.23
CA LYS A 182 33.52 27.25 -19.61
C LYS A 182 32.96 28.66 -19.76
N ALA A 183 31.76 28.91 -19.23
CA ALA A 183 31.12 30.22 -19.30
C ALA A 183 31.94 31.32 -18.60
N VAL A 184 32.57 31.01 -17.46
CA VAL A 184 33.46 31.94 -16.74
C VAL A 184 34.71 32.25 -17.58
N SER A 185 35.29 31.24 -18.23
CA SER A 185 36.45 31.44 -19.12
C SER A 185 36.11 32.34 -20.31
N GLU A 186 34.98 32.09 -20.98
CA GLU A 186 34.50 32.90 -22.11
C GLU A 186 34.24 34.36 -21.67
N TYR A 187 33.65 34.55 -20.48
CA TYR A 187 33.41 35.87 -19.92
C TYR A 187 34.70 36.65 -19.62
N GLU A 188 35.69 36.03 -18.98
CA GLU A 188 36.97 36.71 -18.66
C GLU A 188 37.76 37.06 -19.93
N GLU A 189 37.69 36.23 -20.97
CA GLU A 189 38.29 36.55 -22.27
C GLU A 189 37.64 37.79 -22.90
N GLU A 190 36.31 37.84 -22.90
CA GLU A 190 35.55 38.95 -23.46
C GLU A 190 35.77 40.25 -22.68
N LYS A 191 35.80 40.17 -21.34
CA LYS A 191 36.14 41.29 -20.45
C LYS A 191 37.56 41.81 -20.70
N ALA A 192 38.54 40.92 -20.88
CA ALA A 192 39.92 41.29 -21.18
C ALA A 192 40.05 41.93 -22.58
N ARG A 193 39.24 41.48 -23.55
CA ARG A 193 39.14 42.10 -24.87
C ARG A 193 38.62 43.54 -24.77
N LEU A 194 37.48 43.73 -24.12
CA LEU A 194 36.88 45.05 -23.87
C LEU A 194 37.83 45.99 -23.12
N LYS A 195 38.50 45.50 -22.07
CA LYS A 195 39.46 46.31 -21.30
C LYS A 195 40.61 46.80 -22.17
N ARG A 196 41.17 45.94 -23.02
CA ARG A 196 42.27 46.30 -23.94
C ARG A 196 41.81 47.34 -24.96
N GLU A 197 40.62 47.17 -25.52
CA GLU A 197 40.04 48.13 -26.46
C GLU A 197 39.87 49.52 -25.83
N VAL A 198 39.30 49.57 -24.63
CA VAL A 198 39.08 50.84 -23.91
C VAL A 198 40.40 51.52 -23.56
N LEU A 199 41.37 50.79 -23.01
CA LEU A 199 42.69 51.34 -22.69
C LEU A 199 43.42 51.86 -23.93
N ALA A 200 43.37 51.13 -25.04
CA ALA A 200 43.98 51.59 -26.30
C ALA A 200 43.34 52.88 -26.80
N ARG A 201 42.01 53.00 -26.69
CA ARG A 201 41.29 54.23 -27.04
C ARG A 201 41.65 55.40 -26.13
N THR A 202 41.79 55.18 -24.82
CA THR A 202 42.17 56.22 -23.87
C THR A 202 43.59 56.70 -24.15
N ASN A 203 44.57 55.78 -24.22
CA ASN A 203 45.95 56.13 -24.47
C ASN A 203 46.14 56.89 -25.79
N ALA A 204 45.46 56.47 -26.87
CA ALA A 204 45.53 57.19 -28.14
C ALA A 204 45.01 58.63 -28.06
N ARG A 205 44.02 58.92 -27.19
CA ARG A 205 43.53 60.28 -26.95
C ARG A 205 44.45 61.08 -26.06
N ASP A 206 45.09 60.44 -25.09
CA ASP A 206 46.11 61.08 -24.24
C ASP A 206 47.34 61.46 -25.07
N ASP A 207 47.80 60.58 -25.97
CA ASP A 207 48.91 60.86 -26.92
C ASP A 207 48.58 62.00 -27.91
N GLU A 208 47.31 62.22 -28.26
CA GLU A 208 46.88 63.35 -29.10
C GLU A 208 46.87 64.70 -28.36
N LEU A 209 46.92 64.67 -27.01
CA LEU A 209 46.85 65.86 -26.15
C LEU A 209 48.24 66.34 -25.66
N GLU A 210 49.29 65.52 -25.79
CA GLU A 210 50.70 65.90 -25.59
C GLU A 210 51.33 66.58 -26.82
#